data_AF-A0A8W7PWW6-F1
#
_entry.id   AF-A0A8W7PWW6-F1
#
_cell.length_a   1.000
_cell.length_b   1.000
_cell.length_c   1.000
_cell.angle_alpha   90.00
_cell.angle_beta   90.00
_cell.angle_gamma   90.00
#
_symmetry.space_group_name_H-M   'P 1'
#
loop_
_entity.id
_entity.type
_entity.pdbx_description
1 polymer ?
#
loop_
_entity_poly.entity_id
_entity_poly.type
_entity_poly.pdbx_seq_one_letter_code
_entity_poly.pdbx_strand_id
1 'polypeptide(L)'
;LGIVIWSLLLWTESLAALQVVQVLYGAYMASEVAYYTYIYAKISREKYQQVTGNTRAAILLGRFLSGVISQVLVSTGAMNVRDLNYITLGNPTLPNNEPNESVENGTATAKTIDAQPKARFSASRAVRLLWKHLISAYRQLPVVQWSLWWALAMAGFIQVQVYVQLLWHEIDQQQGTLFNGGAEALLTLLGAMSALAAGYIANRIFEQWALWILTVCSGLQGGLIFYSGFATNIWVAYVLYILFGTLYLFMVTMASAIVAKYLEEDSFGLIFGINMFVAVGVQALLTLATISERGLMLDPRDQFKVYGGYFLVLSIIYLIAAIAASVARVWRLRREARAASANAGVERSVATAERCEPATVSG
;
A
#
# COMPACT_ATOMS: atom_id res chain seq x y z
N LEU A 1 -6.99 9.44 -21.66
CA LEU A 1 -7.23 8.01 -21.33
C LEU A 1 -8.60 7.80 -20.70
N GLY A 2 -8.93 8.47 -19.58
CA GLY A 2 -10.26 8.36 -18.94
C GLY A 2 -11.44 8.64 -19.89
N ILE A 3 -11.38 9.69 -20.71
CA ILE A 3 -12.41 9.99 -21.72
C ILE A 3 -12.64 8.79 -22.65
N VAL A 4 -11.58 8.17 -23.16
CA VAL A 4 -11.69 7.02 -24.08
C VAL A 4 -12.34 5.81 -23.39
N ILE A 5 -11.96 5.52 -22.13
CA ILE A 5 -12.52 4.41 -21.34
C ILE A 5 -14.03 4.59 -21.17
N TRP A 6 -14.45 5.75 -20.65
CA TRP A 6 -15.86 6.02 -20.36
C TRP A 6 -16.70 6.15 -21.64
N SER A 7 -16.11 6.69 -22.72
CA SER A 7 -16.74 6.67 -24.04
C SER A 7 -17.01 5.25 -24.52
N LEU A 8 -16.01 4.37 -24.47
CA LEU A 8 -16.21 2.98 -24.89
C LEU A 8 -17.25 2.28 -24.02
N LEU A 9 -17.26 2.49 -22.70
CA LEU A 9 -18.28 1.92 -21.80
C LEU A 9 -19.71 2.41 -22.11
N LEU A 10 -19.88 3.63 -22.61
CA LEU A 10 -21.19 4.22 -22.91
C LEU A 10 -21.79 3.80 -24.25
N TRP A 11 -20.93 3.49 -25.22
CA TRP A 11 -21.32 3.36 -26.63
C TRP A 11 -20.93 2.03 -27.26
N THR A 12 -20.19 1.16 -26.57
CA THR A 12 -19.84 -0.16 -27.11
C THR A 12 -20.78 -1.26 -26.64
N GLU A 13 -21.02 -2.22 -27.52
CA GLU A 13 -21.72 -3.48 -27.24
C GLU A 13 -20.83 -4.69 -27.53
N SER A 14 -19.58 -4.44 -27.96
CA SER A 14 -18.63 -5.48 -28.39
C SER A 14 -17.77 -5.98 -27.22
N LEU A 15 -17.68 -7.31 -27.08
CA LEU A 15 -16.77 -7.95 -26.13
C LEU A 15 -15.31 -7.54 -26.39
N ALA A 16 -14.89 -7.45 -27.66
CA ALA A 16 -13.52 -7.04 -28.00
C ALA A 16 -13.23 -5.60 -27.56
N ALA A 17 -14.20 -4.70 -27.69
CA ALA A 17 -14.06 -3.33 -27.20
C ALA A 17 -14.00 -3.28 -25.66
N LEU A 18 -14.79 -4.10 -24.96
CA LEU A 18 -14.70 -4.22 -23.50
C LEU A 18 -13.34 -4.79 -23.04
N GLN A 19 -12.74 -5.71 -23.79
CA GLN A 19 -11.37 -6.18 -23.52
C GLN A 19 -10.34 -5.07 -23.71
N VAL A 20 -10.47 -4.23 -24.75
CA VAL A 20 -9.63 -3.05 -24.94
C VAL A 20 -9.81 -2.06 -23.78
N VAL A 21 -11.05 -1.86 -23.30
CA VAL A 21 -11.32 -1.05 -22.10
C VAL A 21 -10.53 -1.55 -20.90
N GLN A 22 -10.43 -2.85 -20.67
CA GLN A 22 -9.63 -3.40 -19.55
C GLN A 22 -8.14 -3.04 -19.67
N VAL A 23 -7.57 -3.12 -20.89
CA VAL A 23 -6.17 -2.72 -21.13
C VAL A 23 -5.96 -1.23 -20.86
N LEU A 24 -6.86 -0.39 -21.37
CA LEU A 24 -6.82 1.06 -21.16
C LEU A 24 -7.02 1.43 -19.68
N TYR A 25 -7.90 0.71 -18.98
CA TYR A 25 -8.14 0.88 -17.55
C TYR A 25 -6.89 0.54 -16.73
N GLY A 26 -6.15 -0.52 -17.09
CA GLY A 26 -4.85 -0.82 -16.48
C GLY A 26 -3.85 0.34 -16.66
N ALA A 27 -3.75 0.91 -17.86
CA ALA A 27 -2.91 2.08 -18.11
C ALA A 27 -3.40 3.33 -17.35
N TYR A 28 -4.71 3.47 -17.13
CA TYR A 28 -5.29 4.56 -16.34
C TYR A 28 -4.92 4.42 -14.87
N MET A 29 -5.06 3.22 -14.30
CA MET A 29 -4.66 2.94 -12.92
C MET A 29 -3.16 3.14 -12.68
N ALA A 30 -2.31 2.92 -13.70
CA ALA A 30 -0.87 3.21 -13.59
C ALA A 30 -0.57 4.70 -13.32
N SER A 31 -1.47 5.62 -13.70
CA SER A 31 -1.31 7.05 -13.40
C SER A 31 -1.44 7.39 -11.92
N GLU A 32 -2.11 6.54 -11.12
CA GLU A 32 -2.23 6.71 -9.66
C GLU A 32 -0.85 6.63 -8.98
N VAL A 33 0.01 5.72 -9.46
CA VAL A 33 1.40 5.59 -8.96
C VAL A 33 2.20 6.87 -9.24
N ALA A 34 2.00 7.48 -10.41
CA ALA A 34 2.65 8.73 -10.78
C ALA A 34 2.19 9.89 -9.90
N TYR A 35 0.89 9.94 -9.56
CA TYR A 35 0.33 10.95 -8.66
C TYR A 35 0.97 10.94 -7.27
N TYR A 36 1.03 9.76 -6.61
CA TYR A 36 1.70 9.66 -5.31
C TYR A 36 3.20 9.97 -5.38
N THR A 37 3.86 9.53 -6.45
CA THR A 37 5.29 9.83 -6.69
C THR A 37 5.54 11.34 -6.77
N TYR A 38 4.69 12.06 -7.50
CA TYR A 38 4.79 13.51 -7.63
C TYR A 38 4.61 14.21 -6.27
N ILE A 39 3.64 13.77 -5.47
CA ILE A 39 3.41 14.32 -4.13
C ILE A 39 4.68 14.19 -3.28
N TYR A 40 5.27 13.00 -3.18
CA TYR A 40 6.46 12.79 -2.35
C TYR A 40 7.69 13.54 -2.85
N ALA A 41 7.81 13.79 -4.15
CA ALA A 41 8.90 14.58 -4.73
C ALA A 41 8.77 16.09 -4.46
N LYS A 42 7.60 16.58 -4.05
CA LYS A 42 7.34 18.01 -3.80
C LYS A 42 7.25 18.39 -2.33
N ILE A 43 7.21 17.42 -1.43
CA ILE A 43 7.05 17.65 0.01
C ILE A 43 8.28 17.15 0.78
N SER A 44 8.50 17.68 1.97
CA SER A 44 9.58 17.22 2.85
C SER A 44 9.24 15.87 3.50
N ARG A 45 10.26 15.06 3.77
CA ARG A 45 10.12 13.68 4.29
C ARG A 45 9.35 13.61 5.62
N GLU A 46 9.42 14.66 6.44
CA GLU A 46 8.72 14.73 7.72
C GLU A 46 7.20 14.74 7.55
N LYS A 47 6.71 15.23 6.41
CA LYS A 47 5.29 15.37 6.10
C LYS A 47 4.72 14.19 5.31
N TYR A 48 5.54 13.23 4.89
CA TYR A 48 5.10 12.11 4.04
C TYR A 48 3.87 11.42 4.61
N GLN A 49 3.93 11.02 5.87
CA GLN A 49 2.82 10.31 6.51
C GLN A 49 1.52 11.12 6.56
N GLN A 50 1.59 12.37 7.02
CA GLN A 50 0.42 13.24 7.12
C GLN A 50 -0.20 13.49 5.75
N VAL A 51 0.62 13.75 4.73
CA VAL A 51 0.15 13.98 3.37
C VAL A 51 -0.44 12.70 2.78
N THR A 52 0.20 11.54 2.92
CA THR A 52 -0.37 10.26 2.46
C THR A 52 -1.73 10.00 3.09
N GLY A 53 -1.87 10.21 4.40
CA GLY A 53 -3.13 10.04 5.12
C GLY A 53 -4.22 10.99 4.65
N ASN A 54 -3.91 12.29 4.56
CA ASN A 54 -4.84 13.31 4.08
C ASN A 54 -5.28 13.06 2.63
N THR A 55 -4.33 12.74 1.73
CA THR A 55 -4.60 12.46 0.33
C THR A 55 -5.50 11.23 0.16
N ARG A 56 -5.18 10.12 0.84
CA ARG A 56 -6.01 8.90 0.76
C ARG A 56 -7.39 9.10 1.36
N ALA A 57 -7.47 9.83 2.47
CA ALA A 57 -8.75 10.18 3.06
C ALA A 57 -9.61 11.03 2.14
N ALA A 58 -9.03 12.01 1.45
CA ALA A 58 -9.75 12.83 0.47
C ALA A 58 -10.25 11.98 -0.71
N ILE A 59 -9.42 11.07 -1.23
CA ILE A 59 -9.81 10.13 -2.31
C ILE A 59 -10.97 9.24 -1.85
N LEU A 60 -10.88 8.65 -0.65
CA LEU A 60 -11.91 7.78 -0.10
C LEU A 60 -13.19 8.57 0.21
N LEU A 61 -13.10 9.77 0.77
CA LEU A 61 -14.25 10.62 1.01
C LEU A 61 -14.95 11.01 -0.30
N GLY A 62 -14.18 11.32 -1.35
CA GLY A 62 -14.72 11.55 -2.70
C GLY A 62 -15.46 10.33 -3.24
N ARG A 63 -14.90 9.12 -3.09
CA ARG A 63 -15.57 7.86 -3.47
C ARG A 63 -16.85 7.64 -2.67
N PHE A 64 -16.83 7.91 -1.37
CA PHE A 64 -18.02 7.80 -0.51
C PHE A 64 -19.13 8.74 -0.97
N LEU A 65 -18.82 10.03 -1.13
CA LEU A 65 -19.79 11.03 -1.59
C LEU A 65 -20.33 10.70 -2.98
N SER A 66 -19.47 10.29 -3.91
CA SER A 66 -19.89 9.84 -5.23
C SER A 66 -20.83 8.64 -5.13
N GLY A 67 -20.51 7.64 -4.32
CA GLY A 67 -21.36 6.45 -4.13
C GLY A 67 -22.72 6.79 -3.55
N VAL A 68 -22.77 7.65 -2.53
CA VAL A 68 -24.03 8.11 -1.91
C VAL A 68 -24.88 8.88 -2.91
N ILE A 69 -24.28 9.83 -3.64
CA ILE A 69 -24.99 10.62 -4.66
C ILE A 69 -25.51 9.71 -5.77
N SER A 70 -24.67 8.81 -6.30
CA SER A 70 -25.06 7.83 -7.31
C SER A 70 -26.21 6.94 -6.84
N GLN A 71 -26.16 6.45 -5.59
CA GLN A 71 -27.21 5.60 -5.03
C GLN A 71 -28.53 6.36 -4.87
N VAL A 72 -28.50 7.61 -4.40
CA VAL A 72 -29.69 8.47 -4.28
C VAL A 72 -30.30 8.73 -5.66
N LEU A 73 -29.49 9.08 -6.66
CA LEU A 73 -29.97 9.38 -8.01
C LEU A 73 -30.62 8.16 -8.68
N VAL A 74 -30.03 6.97 -8.52
CA VAL A 74 -30.59 5.74 -9.07
C VAL A 74 -31.84 5.29 -8.30
N SER A 75 -31.83 5.38 -6.97
CA SER A 75 -32.96 4.93 -6.14
C SER A 75 -34.21 5.81 -6.28
N THR A 76 -34.04 7.10 -6.58
CA THR A 76 -35.15 8.05 -6.82
C THR A 76 -35.67 8.00 -8.25
N GLY A 77 -35.06 7.19 -9.13
CA GLY A 77 -35.37 7.16 -10.56
C GLY A 77 -34.96 8.43 -11.31
N ALA A 78 -34.19 9.32 -10.67
CA ALA A 78 -33.72 10.55 -11.29
C ALA A 78 -32.70 10.28 -12.41
N MET A 79 -31.89 9.22 -12.28
CA MET A 79 -30.89 8.81 -13.26
C MET A 79 -30.72 7.29 -13.30
N ASN A 80 -30.31 6.75 -14.44
CA ASN A 80 -29.88 5.35 -14.57
C ASN A 80 -28.35 5.24 -14.60
N VAL A 81 -27.83 4.00 -14.64
CA VAL A 81 -26.37 3.73 -14.66
C VAL A 81 -25.67 4.35 -15.87
N ARG A 82 -26.36 4.48 -17.01
CA ARG A 82 -25.82 5.14 -18.22
C ARG A 82 -25.68 6.65 -18.01
N ASP A 83 -26.67 7.28 -17.39
CA ASP A 83 -26.65 8.70 -17.04
C ASP A 83 -25.50 9.03 -16.07
N LEU A 84 -25.24 8.15 -15.10
CA LEU A 84 -24.09 8.28 -14.20
C LEU A 84 -22.75 8.23 -14.94
N ASN A 85 -22.60 7.33 -15.93
CA ASN A 85 -21.41 7.26 -16.76
C ASN A 85 -21.19 8.54 -17.59
N TYR A 86 -22.26 9.23 -18.00
CA TYR A 86 -22.14 10.54 -18.65
C TYR A 86 -21.58 11.62 -17.72
N ILE A 87 -21.97 11.63 -16.44
CA ILE A 87 -21.39 12.53 -15.42
C ILE A 87 -19.90 12.25 -15.27
N THR A 88 -19.51 10.98 -15.17
CA THR A 88 -18.10 10.58 -15.07
C THR A 88 -17.29 10.98 -16.30
N LEU A 89 -17.88 10.90 -17.50
CA LEU A 89 -17.25 11.35 -18.75
C LEU A 89 -17.06 12.89 -18.79
N GLY A 90 -17.99 13.65 -18.20
CA GLY A 90 -17.93 15.12 -18.15
C GLY A 90 -16.92 15.69 -17.16
N ASN A 91 -16.63 14.99 -16.06
CA ASN A 91 -15.74 15.48 -14.99
C ASN A 91 -14.30 15.85 -15.45
N PRO A 92 -13.61 15.06 -16.32
CA PRO A 92 -12.29 15.43 -16.86
C PRO A 92 -12.26 16.71 -17.70
N THR A 93 -13.42 17.29 -18.05
CA THR A 93 -13.52 18.49 -18.91
C THR A 93 -13.76 19.78 -18.13
N LEU A 94 -13.91 19.72 -16.81
CA LEU A 94 -14.00 20.92 -15.97
C LEU A 94 -12.64 21.65 -15.98
N PRO A 95 -12.62 22.98 -16.13
CA PRO A 95 -11.37 23.74 -16.14
C PRO A 95 -10.67 23.59 -14.78
N ASN A 96 -9.56 22.86 -14.77
CA ASN A 96 -8.65 22.85 -13.65
C ASN A 96 -7.91 24.19 -13.66
N ASN A 97 -8.21 25.06 -12.70
CA ASN A 97 -7.34 26.19 -12.41
C ASN A 97 -6.02 25.60 -11.92
N GLU A 98 -5.01 25.57 -12.77
CA GLU A 98 -3.66 25.18 -12.35
C GLU A 98 -3.26 26.08 -11.16
N PRO A 99 -2.72 25.51 -10.07
CA PRO A 99 -2.14 26.35 -9.03
C PRO A 99 -1.02 27.15 -9.68
N ASN A 100 -1.18 28.48 -9.71
CA ASN A 100 -0.15 29.40 -10.16
C ASN A 100 1.19 28.99 -9.54
N GLU A 101 2.12 28.49 -10.36
CA GLU A 101 3.52 28.50 -10.00
C GLU A 101 3.88 29.97 -9.81
N SER A 102 3.88 30.43 -8.56
CA SER A 102 4.62 31.61 -8.18
C SER A 102 6.09 31.28 -8.39
N VAL A 103 6.56 31.51 -9.62
CA VAL A 103 7.98 31.68 -9.93
C VAL A 103 8.44 32.80 -9.02
N GLU A 104 9.12 32.45 -7.94
CA GLU A 104 9.87 33.39 -7.13
C GLU A 104 10.92 34.00 -8.07
N ASN A 105 10.58 35.16 -8.65
CA ASN A 105 11.54 36.03 -9.30
C ASN A 105 12.45 36.59 -8.20
N GLY A 106 13.40 35.78 -7.76
CA GLY A 106 14.56 36.26 -7.04
C GLY A 106 15.29 37.23 -7.95
N THR A 107 15.28 38.51 -7.59
CA THR A 107 16.15 39.56 -8.13
C THR A 107 17.60 39.22 -7.76
N ALA A 108 18.15 38.21 -8.42
CA ALA A 108 19.57 37.93 -8.42
C ALA A 108 20.19 38.78 -9.53
N THR A 109 20.92 39.81 -9.12
CA THR A 109 21.91 40.54 -9.94
C THR A 109 22.54 39.62 -10.99
N ALA A 110 22.38 40.01 -12.25
CA ALA A 110 22.90 39.31 -13.42
C ALA A 110 24.41 39.09 -13.30
N LYS A 111 24.80 37.91 -12.79
CA LYS A 111 26.09 37.31 -13.12
C LYS A 111 25.91 36.61 -14.46
N THR A 112 26.74 37.00 -15.43
CA THR A 112 26.94 36.35 -16.72
C THR A 112 26.81 34.83 -16.60
N ILE A 113 25.71 34.29 -17.11
CA ILE A 113 25.46 32.85 -17.19
C ILE A 113 26.31 32.35 -18.35
N ASP A 114 27.44 31.72 -18.03
CA ASP A 114 28.10 30.80 -18.94
C ASP A 114 27.05 29.80 -19.43
N ALA A 115 26.97 29.62 -20.76
CA ALA A 115 26.02 28.73 -21.39
C ALA A 115 26.15 27.31 -20.82
N GLN A 116 25.27 26.96 -19.86
CA GLN A 116 25.16 25.61 -19.33
C GLN A 116 24.91 24.66 -20.51
N PRO A 117 25.73 23.61 -20.70
CA PRO A 117 25.57 22.73 -21.83
C PRO A 117 24.19 22.08 -21.78
N LYS A 118 23.46 22.13 -22.91
CA LYS A 118 22.15 21.45 -23.06
C LYS A 118 22.31 20.00 -22.60
N ALA A 119 21.72 19.66 -21.46
CA ALA A 119 21.80 18.32 -20.90
C ALA A 119 21.19 17.31 -21.89
N ARG A 120 22.05 16.50 -22.53
CA ARG A 120 21.59 15.40 -23.38
C ARG A 120 21.10 14.25 -22.51
N PHE A 121 19.80 13.93 -22.62
CA PHE A 121 19.24 12.72 -22.03
C PHE A 121 20.03 11.49 -22.49
N SER A 122 20.37 10.62 -21.55
CA SER A 122 21.11 9.41 -21.82
C SER A 122 20.40 8.25 -21.15
N ALA A 123 19.70 7.45 -21.96
CA ALA A 123 18.94 6.30 -21.49
C ALA A 123 19.80 5.33 -20.67
N SER A 124 21.05 5.07 -21.10
CA SER A 124 21.97 4.21 -20.35
C SER A 124 22.32 4.76 -18.95
N ARG A 125 22.53 6.09 -18.83
CA ARG A 125 22.76 6.73 -17.52
C ARG A 125 21.52 6.68 -16.65
N ALA A 126 20.34 6.94 -17.23
CA ALA A 126 19.06 6.85 -16.52
C ALA A 126 18.79 5.44 -16.00
N VAL A 127 18.94 4.40 -16.84
CA VAL A 127 18.77 3.00 -16.43
C VAL A 127 19.77 2.61 -15.33
N ARG A 128 21.04 3.01 -15.47
CA ARG A 128 22.06 2.75 -14.44
C ARG A 128 21.74 3.44 -13.12
N LEU A 129 21.20 4.65 -13.16
CA LEU A 129 20.78 5.41 -11.97
C LEU A 129 19.58 4.74 -11.30
N LEU A 130 18.54 4.42 -12.06
CA LEU A 130 17.36 3.70 -11.57
C LEU A 130 17.75 2.36 -10.95
N TRP A 131 18.66 1.61 -11.56
CA TRP A 131 19.18 0.37 -11.03
C TRP A 131 19.93 0.55 -9.70
N LYS A 132 20.74 1.61 -9.58
CA LYS A 132 21.43 1.95 -8.32
C LYS A 132 20.43 2.31 -7.22
N HIS A 133 19.43 3.15 -7.51
CA HIS A 133 18.42 3.53 -6.54
C HIS A 133 17.56 2.34 -6.13
N LEU A 134 17.23 1.44 -7.07
CA LEU A 134 16.52 0.19 -6.81
C LEU A 134 17.28 -0.68 -5.79
N ILE A 135 18.58 -0.91 -6.01
CA ILE A 135 19.42 -1.67 -5.08
C ILE A 135 19.52 -0.95 -3.74
N SER A 136 19.70 0.38 -3.73
CA SER A 136 19.78 1.17 -2.49
C SER A 136 18.50 1.04 -1.66
N ALA A 137 17.34 1.15 -2.31
CA ALA A 137 16.03 1.00 -1.69
C ALA A 137 15.85 -0.37 -1.04
N TYR A 138 16.08 -1.45 -1.78
CA TYR A 138 15.89 -2.82 -1.26
C TYR A 138 17.02 -3.32 -0.36
N ARG A 139 18.08 -2.54 -0.15
CA ARG A 139 19.03 -2.75 0.96
C ARG A 139 18.48 -2.27 2.30
N GLN A 140 17.52 -1.35 2.30
CA GLN A 140 16.84 -0.91 3.51
C GLN A 140 15.80 -1.95 3.91
N LEU A 141 16.02 -2.59 5.06
CA LEU A 141 15.11 -3.62 5.57
C LEU A 141 13.65 -3.16 5.71
N PRO A 142 13.36 -1.91 6.16
CA PRO A 142 11.98 -1.40 6.17
C PRO A 142 11.33 -1.42 4.78
N VAL A 143 12.05 -1.04 3.73
CA VAL A 143 11.51 -1.06 2.36
C VAL A 143 11.15 -2.49 1.96
N VAL A 144 12.04 -3.47 2.20
CA VAL A 144 11.75 -4.87 1.88
C VAL A 144 10.49 -5.37 2.62
N GLN A 145 10.43 -5.14 3.94
CA GLN A 145 9.34 -5.62 4.79
C GLN A 145 7.99 -5.02 4.40
N TRP A 146 7.95 -3.70 4.24
CA TRP A 146 6.72 -2.96 3.99
C TRP A 146 6.28 -3.06 2.53
N SER A 147 7.21 -3.06 1.56
CA SER A 147 6.86 -3.24 0.13
C SER A 147 6.33 -4.65 -0.15
N LEU A 148 6.93 -5.69 0.44
CA LEU A 148 6.43 -7.06 0.29
C LEU A 148 5.00 -7.19 0.83
N TRP A 149 4.74 -6.69 2.04
CA TRP A 149 3.41 -6.70 2.61
C TRP A 149 2.44 -5.87 1.78
N TRP A 150 2.84 -4.67 1.38
CA TRP A 150 2.02 -3.76 0.57
C TRP A 150 1.55 -4.43 -0.72
N ALA A 151 2.45 -5.08 -1.45
CA ALA A 151 2.11 -5.72 -2.72
C ALA A 151 1.18 -6.91 -2.53
N LEU A 152 1.48 -7.78 -1.56
CA LEU A 152 0.71 -8.98 -1.28
C LEU A 152 -0.68 -8.65 -0.67
N ALA A 153 -0.73 -7.77 0.32
CA ALA A 153 -1.99 -7.33 0.90
C ALA A 153 -2.88 -6.62 -0.12
N MET A 154 -2.30 -5.82 -1.02
CA MET A 154 -3.06 -5.18 -2.10
C MET A 154 -3.62 -6.20 -3.08
N ALA A 155 -2.86 -7.23 -3.46
CA ALA A 155 -3.36 -8.31 -4.29
C ALA A 155 -4.59 -8.98 -3.67
N GLY A 156 -4.49 -9.37 -2.40
CA GLY A 156 -5.59 -9.99 -1.66
C GLY A 156 -6.80 -9.06 -1.47
N PHE A 157 -6.56 -7.76 -1.22
CA PHE A 157 -7.63 -6.77 -1.10
C PHE A 157 -8.39 -6.56 -2.41
N ILE A 158 -7.68 -6.42 -3.54
CA ILE A 158 -8.31 -6.31 -4.86
C ILE A 158 -9.13 -7.57 -5.15
N GLN A 159 -8.58 -8.75 -4.86
CA GLN A 159 -9.28 -10.02 -5.05
C GLN A 159 -10.59 -10.07 -4.26
N VAL A 160 -10.56 -9.70 -2.97
CA VAL A 160 -11.78 -9.63 -2.15
C VAL A 160 -12.75 -8.59 -2.71
N GLN A 161 -12.30 -7.38 -3.07
CA GLN A 161 -13.19 -6.33 -3.59
C GLN A 161 -13.90 -6.74 -4.89
N VAL A 162 -13.20 -7.38 -5.82
CA VAL A 162 -13.79 -7.77 -7.11
C VAL A 162 -14.87 -8.83 -6.94
N TYR A 163 -14.70 -9.76 -6.00
CA TYR A 163 -15.56 -10.96 -5.89
C TYR A 163 -16.51 -10.96 -4.68
N VAL A 164 -16.48 -9.96 -3.80
CA VAL A 164 -17.36 -9.90 -2.62
C VAL A 164 -18.85 -9.89 -2.97
N GLN A 165 -19.22 -9.25 -4.08
CA GLN A 165 -20.60 -9.21 -4.55
C GLN A 165 -21.14 -10.62 -4.88
N LEU A 166 -20.28 -11.48 -5.45
CA LEU A 166 -20.64 -12.87 -5.73
C LEU A 166 -20.80 -13.69 -4.43
N LEU A 167 -19.93 -13.46 -3.44
CA LEU A 167 -20.07 -14.10 -2.15
C LEU A 167 -21.38 -13.69 -1.46
N TRP A 168 -21.72 -12.39 -1.47
CA TRP A 168 -22.95 -11.90 -0.87
C TRP A 168 -24.19 -12.48 -1.53
N HIS A 169 -24.19 -12.59 -2.86
CA HIS A 169 -25.27 -13.25 -3.59
C HIS A 169 -25.43 -14.73 -3.22
N GLU A 170 -24.32 -15.43 -2.98
CA GLU A 170 -24.31 -16.83 -2.53
C GLU A 170 -24.76 -16.99 -1.05
N ILE A 171 -24.72 -15.93 -0.26
CA ILE A 171 -25.21 -15.91 1.12
C ILE A 171 -26.70 -15.59 1.17
N ASP A 172 -27.14 -14.61 0.39
CA ASP A 172 -28.53 -14.18 0.31
C ASP A 172 -28.91 -13.83 -1.13
N GLN A 173 -29.61 -14.75 -1.79
CA GLN A 173 -30.06 -14.59 -3.18
C GLN A 173 -31.23 -13.60 -3.31
N GLN A 174 -31.96 -13.32 -2.24
CA GLN A 174 -33.18 -12.50 -2.26
C GLN A 174 -32.91 -11.03 -1.90
N GLN A 175 -31.73 -10.71 -1.37
CA GLN A 175 -31.42 -9.35 -0.94
C GLN A 175 -31.13 -8.43 -2.13
N GLY A 176 -31.85 -7.31 -2.19
CA GLY A 176 -31.61 -6.26 -3.17
C GLY A 176 -30.23 -5.60 -3.00
N THR A 177 -29.66 -5.12 -4.10
CA THR A 177 -28.31 -4.53 -4.18
C THR A 177 -28.09 -3.27 -3.31
N LEU A 178 -29.15 -2.70 -2.73
CA LEU A 178 -29.11 -1.49 -1.91
C LEU A 178 -28.22 -1.65 -0.66
N PHE A 179 -28.31 -2.78 0.04
CA PHE A 179 -27.53 -3.00 1.26
C PHE A 179 -26.05 -3.27 0.97
N ASN A 180 -25.73 -3.90 -0.17
CA ASN A 180 -24.36 -4.10 -0.65
C ASN A 180 -23.67 -2.75 -0.86
N GLY A 181 -24.35 -1.82 -1.55
CA GLY A 181 -23.86 -0.46 -1.74
C GLY A 181 -23.68 0.29 -0.42
N GLY A 182 -24.57 0.07 0.55
CA GLY A 182 -24.43 0.59 1.91
C GLY A 182 -23.18 0.08 2.64
N ALA A 183 -22.89 -1.21 2.55
CA ALA A 183 -21.69 -1.81 3.14
C ALA A 183 -20.40 -1.27 2.51
N GLU A 184 -20.36 -1.10 1.18
CA GLU A 184 -19.23 -0.49 0.47
C GLU A 184 -19.04 0.99 0.82
N ALA A 185 -20.14 1.74 0.93
CA ALA A 185 -20.11 3.14 1.35
C ALA A 185 -19.57 3.26 2.78
N LEU A 186 -20.05 2.42 3.71
CA LEU A 186 -19.57 2.42 5.08
C LEU A 186 -18.08 2.05 5.17
N LEU A 187 -17.63 1.00 4.44
CA LEU A 187 -16.21 0.68 4.35
C LEU A 187 -15.40 1.88 3.83
N THR A 188 -15.90 2.57 2.80
CA THR A 188 -15.18 3.70 2.20
C THR A 188 -15.05 4.86 3.19
N LEU A 189 -16.10 5.16 3.96
CA LEU A 189 -16.10 6.20 5.00
C LEU A 189 -15.16 5.85 6.16
N LEU A 190 -15.26 4.62 6.71
CA LEU A 190 -14.35 4.14 7.75
C LEU A 190 -12.91 4.09 7.25
N GLY A 191 -12.74 3.72 5.98
CA GLY A 191 -11.49 3.79 5.25
C GLY A 191 -10.87 5.19 5.27
N ALA A 192 -11.66 6.22 4.93
CA ALA A 192 -11.20 7.61 4.96
C ALA A 192 -10.74 8.03 6.37
N MET A 193 -11.53 7.71 7.40
CA MET A 193 -11.18 8.01 8.79
C MET A 193 -9.91 7.26 9.24
N SER A 194 -9.77 6.00 8.86
CA SER A 194 -8.60 5.19 9.18
C SER A 194 -7.34 5.68 8.45
N ALA A 195 -7.46 6.14 7.20
CA ALA A 195 -6.36 6.73 6.45
C ALA A 195 -5.93 8.08 7.05
N LEU A 196 -6.88 8.92 7.49
CA LEU A 196 -6.56 10.11 8.29
C LEU A 196 -5.81 9.72 9.56
N ALA A 197 -6.35 8.78 10.35
CA ALA A 197 -5.71 8.35 11.60
C ALA A 197 -4.27 7.85 11.34
N ALA A 198 -4.06 7.03 10.31
CA ALA A 198 -2.73 6.60 9.88
C ALA A 198 -1.80 7.77 9.56
N GLY A 199 -2.31 8.89 9.05
CA GLY A 199 -1.55 10.11 8.77
C GLY A 199 -0.96 10.80 10.01
N TYR A 200 -1.56 10.61 11.19
CA TYR A 200 -1.19 11.33 12.43
C TYR A 200 -0.60 10.43 13.52
N ILE A 201 -0.58 9.11 13.33
CA ILE A 201 0.01 8.18 14.31
C ILE A 201 1.55 8.18 14.21
N ALA A 202 2.26 7.98 15.32
CA ALA A 202 3.72 7.97 15.30
C ALA A 202 4.31 6.82 14.45
N ASN A 203 4.93 7.15 13.32
CA ASN A 203 5.69 6.24 12.45
C ASN A 203 6.66 5.32 13.20
N ARG A 204 7.32 5.85 14.24
CA ARG A 204 8.34 5.13 15.02
C ARG A 204 7.83 3.79 15.58
N ILE A 205 6.56 3.72 15.98
CA ILE A 205 5.97 2.49 16.53
C ILE A 205 5.89 1.42 15.42
N PHE A 206 5.42 1.81 14.24
CA PHE A 206 5.27 0.94 13.09
C PHE A 206 6.62 0.49 12.54
N GLU A 207 7.61 1.37 12.51
CA GLU A 207 8.97 1.02 12.09
C GLU A 207 9.64 0.07 13.09
N GLN A 208 9.50 0.30 14.40
CA GLN A 208 10.13 -0.51 15.44
C GLN A 208 9.51 -1.90 15.59
N TRP A 209 8.19 -1.99 15.46
CA TRP A 209 7.43 -3.23 15.65
C TRP A 209 6.92 -3.83 14.34
N ALA A 210 7.50 -3.43 13.20
CA ALA A 210 7.03 -3.75 11.85
C ALA A 210 6.65 -5.23 11.70
N LEU A 211 7.57 -6.16 11.95
CA LEU A 211 7.32 -7.61 11.75
C LEU A 211 6.14 -8.13 12.60
N TRP A 212 6.01 -7.68 13.85
CA TRP A 212 4.91 -8.08 14.73
C TRP A 212 3.58 -7.49 14.28
N ILE A 213 3.58 -6.20 13.91
CA ILE A 213 2.38 -5.53 13.39
C ILE A 213 1.92 -6.20 12.09
N LEU A 214 2.83 -6.43 11.14
CA LEU A 214 2.53 -7.10 9.88
C LEU A 214 1.99 -8.52 10.10
N THR A 215 2.55 -9.26 11.06
CA THR A 215 2.04 -10.59 11.47
C THR A 215 0.60 -10.51 11.95
N VAL A 216 0.32 -9.66 12.93
CA VAL A 216 -1.00 -9.56 13.56
C VAL A 216 -2.03 -9.05 12.55
N CYS A 217 -1.71 -7.99 11.80
CA CYS A 217 -2.63 -7.42 10.82
C CYS A 217 -2.95 -8.41 9.70
N SER A 218 -1.97 -9.12 9.15
CA SER A 218 -2.23 -10.17 8.16
C SER A 218 -3.04 -11.33 8.75
N GLY A 219 -2.78 -11.72 10.00
CA GLY A 219 -3.52 -12.79 10.67
C GLY A 219 -4.99 -12.42 10.90
N LEU A 220 -5.25 -11.20 11.35
CA LEU A 220 -6.61 -10.66 11.52
C LEU A 220 -7.33 -10.56 10.16
N GLN A 221 -6.69 -10.02 9.14
CA GLN A 221 -7.26 -9.95 7.79
C GLN A 221 -7.57 -11.34 7.24
N GLY A 222 -6.65 -12.29 7.40
CA GLY A 222 -6.83 -13.67 6.98
C GLY A 222 -7.97 -14.36 7.72
N GLY A 223 -8.05 -14.21 9.04
CA GLY A 223 -9.13 -14.77 9.84
C GLY A 223 -10.51 -14.21 9.47
N LEU A 224 -10.61 -12.89 9.28
CA LEU A 224 -11.87 -12.23 8.89
C LEU A 224 -12.37 -12.74 7.53
N ILE A 225 -11.50 -12.79 6.51
CA ILE A 225 -11.87 -13.23 5.16
C ILE A 225 -12.09 -14.74 5.09
N PHE A 226 -11.28 -15.53 5.80
CA PHE A 226 -11.46 -16.98 5.88
C PHE A 226 -12.83 -17.31 6.48
N TYR A 227 -13.19 -16.67 7.59
CA TYR A 227 -14.49 -16.86 8.23
C TYR A 227 -15.65 -16.36 7.35
N SER A 228 -15.44 -15.32 6.53
CA SER A 228 -16.45 -14.84 5.57
C SER A 228 -16.91 -15.93 4.59
N GLY A 229 -16.04 -16.88 4.22
CA GLY A 229 -16.42 -18.02 3.37
C GLY A 229 -17.40 -18.99 4.03
N PHE A 230 -17.54 -18.96 5.36
CA PHE A 230 -18.48 -19.77 6.14
C PHE A 230 -19.71 -18.99 6.60
N ALA A 231 -19.77 -17.68 6.36
CA ALA A 231 -20.87 -16.85 6.82
C ALA A 231 -22.19 -17.31 6.17
N THR A 232 -23.20 -17.55 6.99
CA THR A 232 -24.58 -17.86 6.56
C THR A 232 -25.50 -16.64 6.71
N ASN A 233 -25.05 -15.64 7.46
CA ASN A 233 -25.77 -14.39 7.66
C ASN A 233 -25.03 -13.25 6.95
N ILE A 234 -25.75 -12.54 6.08
CA ILE A 234 -25.20 -11.47 5.26
C ILE A 234 -24.69 -10.28 6.08
N TRP A 235 -25.32 -9.94 7.21
CA TRP A 235 -24.86 -8.88 8.11
C TRP A 235 -23.51 -9.21 8.72
N VAL A 236 -23.27 -10.49 9.05
CA VAL A 236 -21.96 -10.96 9.51
C VAL A 236 -20.93 -10.79 8.40
N ALA A 237 -21.25 -11.18 7.16
CA ALA A 237 -20.35 -11.00 6.03
C ALA A 237 -20.02 -9.52 5.76
N TYR A 238 -20.99 -8.60 5.89
CA TYR A 238 -20.73 -7.16 5.79
C TYR A 238 -19.76 -6.68 6.86
N VAL A 239 -19.99 -7.04 8.13
CA VAL A 239 -19.11 -6.63 9.23
C VAL A 239 -17.69 -7.14 9.00
N LEU A 240 -17.52 -8.41 8.60
CA LEU A 240 -16.20 -8.99 8.30
C LEU A 240 -15.50 -8.25 7.16
N TYR A 241 -16.20 -7.97 6.06
CA TYR A 241 -15.69 -7.21 4.93
C TYR A 241 -15.25 -5.80 5.32
N ILE A 242 -16.08 -5.10 6.09
CA ILE A 242 -15.83 -3.72 6.55
C ILE A 242 -14.61 -3.68 7.47
N LEU A 243 -14.50 -4.60 8.43
CA LEU A 243 -13.36 -4.70 9.34
C LEU A 243 -12.06 -5.02 8.59
N PHE A 244 -12.12 -6.00 7.67
CA PHE A 244 -11.00 -6.35 6.81
C PHE A 244 -10.51 -5.15 6.01
N GLY A 245 -11.44 -4.47 5.32
CA GLY A 245 -11.10 -3.37 4.44
C GLY A 245 -10.61 -2.14 5.19
N THR A 246 -11.18 -1.82 6.35
CA THR A 246 -10.74 -0.68 7.17
C THR A 246 -9.32 -0.92 7.70
N LEU A 247 -9.04 -2.13 8.18
CA LEU A 247 -7.68 -2.52 8.60
C LEU A 247 -6.70 -2.46 7.43
N TYR A 248 -7.10 -2.93 6.24
CA TYR A 248 -6.27 -2.81 5.04
C TYR A 248 -5.98 -1.35 4.68
N LEU A 249 -6.99 -0.49 4.60
CA LEU A 249 -6.85 0.91 4.20
C LEU A 249 -5.97 1.71 5.18
N PHE A 250 -6.07 1.41 6.47
CA PHE A 250 -5.13 1.90 7.48
C PHE A 250 -3.69 1.46 7.16
N MET A 251 -3.48 0.15 7.05
CA MET A 251 -2.14 -0.42 6.93
C MET A 251 -1.45 -0.08 5.61
N VAL A 252 -2.17 -0.05 4.50
CA VAL A 252 -1.60 0.33 3.20
C VAL A 252 -1.20 1.82 3.20
N THR A 253 -1.87 2.67 4.00
CA THR A 253 -1.51 4.09 4.16
C THR A 253 -0.21 4.24 4.95
N MET A 254 -0.07 3.51 6.05
CA MET A 254 1.18 3.42 6.80
C MET A 254 2.32 2.88 5.94
N ALA A 255 2.08 1.77 5.22
CA ALA A 255 3.08 1.13 4.37
C ALA A 255 3.59 2.07 3.26
N SER A 256 2.70 2.79 2.58
CA SER A 256 3.10 3.77 1.56
C SER A 256 3.99 4.89 2.11
N ALA A 257 3.63 5.46 3.27
CA ALA A 257 4.41 6.53 3.89
C ALA A 257 5.77 6.04 4.40
N ILE A 258 5.80 4.87 5.05
CA ILE A 258 7.04 4.27 5.56
C ILE A 258 7.96 3.94 4.40
N VAL A 259 7.47 3.29 3.35
CA VAL A 259 8.30 2.99 2.16
C VAL A 259 8.88 4.29 1.60
N ALA A 260 8.06 5.31 1.34
CA ALA A 260 8.51 6.59 0.80
C ALA A 260 9.67 7.22 1.60
N LYS A 261 9.62 7.16 2.94
CA LYS A 261 10.63 7.77 3.83
C LYS A 261 12.06 7.28 3.56
N TYR A 262 12.20 6.02 3.15
CA TYR A 262 13.49 5.36 2.92
C TYR A 262 13.96 5.38 1.45
N LEU A 263 13.16 5.93 0.54
CA LEU A 263 13.50 6.00 -0.87
C LEU A 263 14.23 7.29 -1.21
N GLU A 264 14.98 7.25 -2.31
CA GLU A 264 15.50 8.45 -2.97
C GLU A 264 14.39 9.09 -3.81
N GLU A 265 14.37 10.42 -3.89
CA GLU A 265 13.29 11.19 -4.54
C GLU A 265 13.06 10.78 -6.01
N ASP A 266 14.14 10.48 -6.72
CA ASP A 266 14.10 10.04 -8.13
C ASP A 266 13.61 8.58 -8.32
N SER A 267 13.28 7.86 -7.23
CA SER A 267 13.00 6.43 -7.26
C SER A 267 11.61 6.02 -6.76
N PHE A 268 10.81 6.95 -6.24
CA PHE A 268 9.46 6.65 -5.73
C PHE A 268 8.61 5.91 -6.77
N GLY A 269 8.56 6.43 -8.00
CA GLY A 269 7.76 5.86 -9.09
C GLY A 269 8.19 4.45 -9.48
N LEU A 270 9.50 4.17 -9.41
CA LEU A 270 10.01 2.82 -9.70
C LEU A 270 9.58 1.83 -8.62
N ILE A 271 9.73 2.17 -7.34
CA ILE A 271 9.45 1.24 -6.24
C ILE A 271 7.95 1.03 -6.08
N PHE A 272 7.14 2.10 -6.08
CA PHE A 272 5.68 1.96 -6.05
C PHE A 272 5.16 1.25 -7.30
N GLY A 273 5.76 1.50 -8.47
CA GLY A 273 5.44 0.79 -9.71
C GLY A 273 5.73 -0.71 -9.62
N ILE A 274 6.90 -1.10 -9.11
CA ILE A 274 7.24 -2.52 -8.88
C ILE A 274 6.26 -3.15 -7.91
N ASN A 275 5.96 -2.50 -6.80
CA ASN A 275 5.03 -3.06 -5.84
C ASN A 275 3.64 -3.24 -6.48
N MET A 276 3.17 -2.27 -7.26
CA MET A 276 1.86 -2.32 -7.94
C MET A 276 1.83 -3.45 -8.97
N PHE A 277 2.91 -3.59 -9.74
CA PHE A 277 3.07 -4.66 -10.72
C PHE A 277 3.04 -6.05 -10.06
N VAL A 278 3.75 -6.21 -8.93
CA VAL A 278 3.71 -7.46 -8.15
C VAL A 278 2.29 -7.71 -7.61
N ALA A 279 1.62 -6.68 -7.09
CA ALA A 279 0.26 -6.81 -6.55
C ALA A 279 -0.72 -7.31 -7.62
N VAL A 280 -0.81 -6.64 -8.77
CA VAL A 280 -1.72 -7.03 -9.84
C VAL A 280 -1.31 -8.35 -10.51
N GLY A 281 -0.01 -8.65 -10.57
CA GLY A 281 0.48 -9.95 -11.05
C GLY A 281 0.05 -11.10 -10.15
N VAL A 282 0.21 -10.95 -8.83
CA VAL A 282 -0.25 -11.95 -7.84
C VAL A 282 -1.77 -12.06 -7.85
N GLN A 283 -2.49 -10.95 -7.98
CA GLN A 283 -3.96 -10.93 -8.10
C GLN A 283 -4.44 -11.68 -9.36
N ALA A 284 -3.77 -11.48 -10.49
CA ALA A 284 -4.06 -12.20 -11.74
C ALA A 284 -3.80 -13.72 -11.59
N LEU A 285 -2.70 -14.11 -10.94
CA LEU A 285 -2.40 -15.51 -10.65
C LEU A 285 -3.43 -16.14 -9.70
N LEU A 286 -3.86 -15.42 -8.66
CA LEU A 286 -4.93 -15.88 -7.76
C LEU A 286 -6.25 -16.06 -8.51
N THR A 287 -6.60 -15.13 -9.39
CA THR A 287 -7.81 -15.23 -10.22
C THR A 287 -7.73 -16.43 -11.16
N LEU A 288 -6.61 -16.62 -11.85
CA LEU A 288 -6.41 -17.78 -12.73
C LEU A 288 -6.52 -19.09 -11.93
N ALA A 289 -5.89 -19.17 -10.76
CA ALA A 289 -5.88 -20.37 -9.94
C ALA A 289 -7.25 -20.68 -9.33
N THR A 290 -8.00 -19.67 -8.86
CA THR A 290 -9.23 -19.91 -8.08
C THR A 290 -10.51 -19.86 -8.90
N ILE A 291 -10.54 -19.10 -10.01
CA ILE A 291 -11.80 -18.76 -10.70
C ILE A 291 -11.84 -19.31 -12.12
N SER A 292 -10.72 -19.35 -12.83
CA SER A 292 -10.73 -19.76 -14.23
C SER A 292 -11.04 -21.25 -14.41
N GLU A 293 -11.66 -21.61 -15.54
CA GLU A 293 -11.90 -23.01 -15.95
C GLU A 293 -10.62 -23.85 -16.02
N ARG A 294 -9.46 -23.21 -16.27
CA ARG A 294 -8.14 -23.87 -16.28
C ARG A 294 -7.54 -24.02 -14.89
N GLY A 295 -8.10 -23.33 -13.90
CA GLY A 295 -7.71 -23.41 -12.50
C GLY A 295 -8.61 -24.38 -11.74
N LEU A 296 -8.91 -24.03 -10.50
CA LEU A 296 -9.75 -24.82 -9.60
C LEU A 296 -11.25 -24.57 -9.79
N MET A 297 -11.62 -23.45 -10.44
CA MET A 297 -13.01 -23.04 -10.67
C MET A 297 -13.88 -23.16 -9.41
N LEU A 298 -13.40 -22.59 -8.31
CA LEU A 298 -14.01 -22.68 -6.99
C LEU A 298 -15.30 -21.88 -6.92
N ASP A 299 -16.25 -22.32 -6.11
CA ASP A 299 -17.43 -21.53 -5.76
C ASP A 299 -17.03 -20.31 -4.89
N PRO A 300 -17.84 -19.23 -4.86
CA PRO A 300 -17.50 -17.99 -4.13
C PRO A 300 -17.09 -18.21 -2.67
N ARG A 301 -17.73 -19.15 -1.97
CA ARG A 301 -17.38 -19.49 -0.58
C ARG A 301 -15.98 -20.06 -0.44
N ASP A 302 -15.60 -20.94 -1.35
CA ASP A 302 -14.28 -21.58 -1.33
C ASP A 302 -13.18 -20.65 -1.83
N GLN A 303 -13.49 -19.77 -2.78
CA GLN A 303 -12.61 -18.65 -3.16
C GLN A 303 -12.21 -17.82 -1.94
N PHE A 304 -13.17 -17.42 -1.11
CA PHE A 304 -12.90 -16.62 0.10
C PHE A 304 -12.11 -17.37 1.17
N LYS A 305 -12.29 -18.69 1.30
CA LYS A 305 -11.43 -19.52 2.16
C LYS A 305 -9.99 -19.50 1.65
N VAL A 306 -9.77 -19.58 0.33
CA VAL A 306 -8.41 -19.48 -0.25
C VAL A 306 -7.83 -18.09 -0.02
N TYR A 307 -8.60 -17.01 -0.20
CA TYR A 307 -8.12 -15.65 0.02
C TYR A 307 -7.78 -15.38 1.50
N GLY A 308 -8.59 -15.89 2.43
CA GLY A 308 -8.28 -15.84 3.85
C GLY A 308 -7.03 -16.65 4.21
N GLY A 309 -6.91 -17.87 3.66
CA GLY A 309 -5.75 -18.74 3.81
C GLY A 309 -4.46 -18.09 3.29
N TYR A 310 -4.54 -17.35 2.18
CA TYR A 310 -3.43 -16.57 1.63
C TYR A 310 -2.89 -15.54 2.64
N PHE A 311 -3.76 -14.77 3.30
CA PHE A 311 -3.35 -13.82 4.35
C PHE A 311 -2.84 -14.51 5.62
N LEU A 312 -3.37 -15.68 5.98
CA LEU A 312 -2.86 -16.47 7.10
C LEU A 312 -1.44 -17.00 6.82
N VAL A 313 -1.16 -17.46 5.60
CA VAL A 313 0.20 -17.84 5.18
C VAL A 313 1.13 -16.63 5.25
N LEU A 314 0.69 -15.46 4.78
CA LEU A 314 1.44 -14.22 4.90
C LEU A 314 1.75 -13.89 6.37
N SER A 315 0.77 -14.04 7.28
CA SER A 315 0.96 -13.88 8.72
C SER A 315 2.03 -14.82 9.27
N ILE A 316 2.01 -16.10 8.89
CA ILE A 316 3.00 -17.10 9.31
C ILE A 316 4.41 -16.72 8.83
N ILE A 317 4.55 -16.26 7.58
CA ILE A 317 5.84 -15.81 7.04
C ILE A 317 6.41 -14.66 7.89
N TYR A 318 5.58 -13.65 8.19
CA TYR A 318 6.02 -12.54 9.04
C TYR A 318 6.27 -12.97 10.49
N LEU A 319 5.52 -13.93 11.02
CA LEU A 319 5.73 -14.48 12.37
C LEU A 319 7.08 -15.16 12.49
N ILE A 320 7.43 -16.02 11.53
CA ILE A 320 8.73 -16.69 11.48
C ILE A 320 9.85 -15.64 11.42
N ALA A 321 9.71 -14.62 10.56
CA ALA A 321 10.67 -13.53 10.47
C ALA A 321 10.78 -12.73 11.79
N ALA A 322 9.66 -12.45 12.46
CA ALA A 322 9.60 -11.74 13.73
C ALA A 322 10.33 -12.50 14.85
N ILE A 323 10.06 -13.80 14.96
CA ILE A 323 10.71 -14.70 15.93
C ILE A 323 12.21 -14.77 15.63
N ALA A 324 12.60 -15.03 14.38
CA ALA A 324 14.01 -15.12 13.99
C ALA A 324 14.78 -13.82 14.29
N ALA A 325 14.19 -12.66 13.99
CA ALA A 325 14.79 -11.36 14.30
C ALA A 325 14.93 -11.12 15.81
N SER A 326 13.91 -11.50 16.59
CA SER A 326 13.91 -11.38 18.05
C SER A 326 14.98 -12.27 18.68
N VAL A 327 15.08 -13.53 18.24
CA VAL A 327 16.13 -14.46 18.65
C VAL A 327 17.50 -13.87 18.29
N ALA A 328 17.74 -13.49 17.03
CA ALA A 328 19.02 -12.90 16.61
C ALA A 328 19.42 -11.66 17.43
N ARG A 329 18.46 -10.85 17.88
CA ARG A 329 18.69 -9.71 18.78
C ARG A 329 19.17 -10.17 20.16
N VAL A 330 18.48 -11.13 20.77
CA VAL A 330 18.88 -11.71 22.06
C VAL A 330 20.28 -12.33 21.99
N TRP A 331 20.59 -13.07 20.93
CA TRP A 331 21.92 -13.67 20.73
C TRP A 331 23.03 -12.63 20.55
N ARG A 332 22.75 -11.49 19.90
CA ARG A 332 23.70 -10.36 19.81
C ARG A 332 23.97 -9.74 21.18
N LEU A 333 22.91 -9.39 21.92
CA LEU A 333 23.04 -8.81 23.26
C LEU A 333 23.78 -9.75 24.23
N ARG A 334 23.52 -11.06 24.16
CA ARG A 334 24.26 -12.05 24.96
C ARG A 334 25.73 -12.20 24.54
N ARG A 335 26.08 -11.95 23.28
CA ARG A 335 27.48 -11.95 22.83
C ARG A 335 28.20 -10.70 23.30
N GLU A 336 27.57 -9.54 23.17
CA GLU A 336 28.10 -8.25 23.65
C GLU A 336 28.29 -8.25 25.17
N ALA A 337 27.32 -8.74 25.94
CA ALA A 337 27.44 -8.87 27.39
C ALA A 337 28.59 -9.82 27.82
N ARG A 338 28.80 -10.93 27.09
CA ARG A 338 29.92 -11.84 27.32
C ARG A 338 31.27 -11.21 27.00
N ALA A 339 31.36 -10.47 25.89
CA ALA A 339 32.58 -9.74 25.53
C ALA A 339 32.92 -8.64 26.55
N ALA A 340 31.91 -7.88 27.00
CA ALA A 340 32.09 -6.87 28.03
C ALA A 340 32.55 -7.46 29.38
N SER A 341 31.97 -8.60 29.79
CA SER A 341 32.36 -9.30 31.02
C SER A 341 33.78 -9.85 30.94
N ALA A 342 34.20 -10.37 29.77
CA ALA A 342 35.56 -10.84 29.55
C ALA A 342 36.58 -9.69 29.64
N ASN A 343 36.31 -8.56 29.00
CA ASN A 343 37.19 -7.38 29.06
C ASN A 343 37.33 -6.82 30.48
N ALA A 344 36.23 -6.72 31.23
CA ALA A 344 36.26 -6.28 32.63
C ALA A 344 37.04 -7.25 33.54
N GLY A 345 37.02 -8.55 33.25
CA GLY A 345 37.83 -9.55 33.94
C GLY A 345 39.32 -9.36 33.70
N VAL A 346 39.71 -9.06 32.45
CA VAL A 346 41.10 -8.78 32.07
C VAL A 346 41.60 -7.50 32.75
N GLU A 347 40.84 -6.41 32.71
CA GLU A 347 41.21 -5.15 33.37
C GLU A 347 41.40 -5.30 34.88
N ARG A 348 40.54 -6.07 35.56
CA ARG A 348 40.73 -6.40 36.99
C ARG A 348 42.01 -7.18 37.23
N SER A 349 42.32 -8.17 36.39
CA SER A 349 43.54 -8.97 36.53
C SER A 349 44.80 -8.11 36.39
N VAL A 350 44.82 -7.20 35.41
CA VAL A 350 45.94 -6.27 35.18
C VAL A 350 46.09 -5.30 36.37
N ALA A 351 45.01 -4.69 36.84
CA ALA A 351 45.05 -3.78 37.99
C ALA A 351 45.49 -4.47 39.30
N THR A 352 45.20 -5.77 39.43
CA THR A 352 45.66 -6.57 40.59
C THR A 352 47.15 -6.90 40.47
N ALA A 353 47.65 -7.14 39.25
CA ALA A 353 49.06 -7.39 39.00
C ALA A 353 49.94 -6.15 39.24
N GLU A 354 49.53 -4.97 38.75
CA GLU A 354 50.23 -3.70 38.99
C GLU A 354 50.27 -3.32 40.49
N ARG A 355 49.23 -3.68 41.25
CA ARG A 355 49.19 -3.45 42.70
C ARG A 355 50.09 -4.41 43.49
N CYS A 356 50.49 -5.52 42.90
CA CYS A 356 51.40 -6.52 43.49
C CYS A 356 52.86 -6.36 43.06
N GLU A 357 53.21 -5.41 42.18
CA GLU A 357 54.61 -5.09 41.90
C GLU A 357 55.24 -4.39 43.12
N PRO A 358 56.32 -4.93 43.72
CA PRO A 358 57.00 -4.26 44.81
C PRO A 358 57.70 -3.02 44.26
N ALA A 359 57.49 -1.87 44.91
CA ALA A 359 58.26 -0.66 44.66
C ALA A 359 59.75 -0.99 44.82
N THR A 360 60.48 -1.11 43.70
CA THR A 360 61.93 -1.18 43.71
C THR A 360 62.44 0.17 44.21
N VAL A 361 62.76 0.21 45.50
CA VAL A 361 63.51 1.28 46.13
C VAL A 361 64.92 1.24 45.53
N SER A 362 65.18 2.12 44.57
CA SER A 362 66.54 2.44 44.13
C SER A 362 67.19 3.31 45.20
N GLY A 363 68.15 2.74 45.93
CA GLY A 363 69.05 3.44 46.85
C GLY A 363 70.19 4.16 46.15
#